data_AF-D5A937-F1
#
_entry.id   AF-D5A937-F1
#
_cell.length_a   1.000
_cell.length_b   1.000
_cell.length_c   1.000
_cell.angle_alpha   90.00
_cell.angle_beta   90.00
_cell.angle_gamma   90.00
#
_symmetry.space_group_name_H-M   'P 1'
#
loop_
_entity.id
_entity.type
_entity.pdbx_description
1 polymer ?
#
loop_
_entity_poly.entity_id
_entity_poly.type
_entity_poly.pdbx_seq_one_letter_code
_entity_poly.pdbx_strand_id
1 'polypeptide(L)'
;MEAILSGIGFAMPPMMALLFILDDEVVKLSPYARAIRDVEDEELMNFFLGMSPWQFMLIVIAGSVGEEVFYRVAVQGGLAHVFLSDTCQSKDTYGVVSLTGIFPFFAPFAQAFAAVLTAALTGSMYYVNSSRQDPTYVVAPIPHSRHAREDMKKCFAAWYERRQMKKIYSPLLESLLALYLGFEWIQTNNILAPIITHAIYSAVVLGHGLWRIHDHRQKMRKRIRRVQRKEDTESKVEH
;
A
#
# COMPACT_ATOMS: atom_id res chain seq x y z
N MET A 1 10.98 26.15 -1.19
CA MET A 1 11.57 25.52 0.02
C MET A 1 10.50 25.03 0.98
N GLU A 2 9.47 25.84 1.29
CA GLU A 2 8.39 25.45 2.21
C GLU A 2 7.64 24.18 1.82
N ALA A 3 7.31 23.99 0.54
CA ALA A 3 6.65 22.77 0.07
C ALA A 3 7.49 21.48 0.28
N ILE A 4 8.82 21.60 0.19
CA ILE A 4 9.74 20.48 0.42
C ILE A 4 9.79 20.15 1.92
N LEU A 5 9.93 21.17 2.76
CA LEU A 5 9.92 21.02 4.23
C LEU A 5 8.58 20.46 4.71
N SER A 6 7.47 20.95 4.15
CA SER A 6 6.13 20.46 4.43
C SER A 6 6.01 19.00 4.03
N GLY A 7 6.34 18.64 2.78
CA GLY A 7 6.27 17.24 2.33
C GLY A 7 7.13 16.29 3.17
N ILE A 8 8.35 16.69 3.54
CA ILE A 8 9.17 15.89 4.47
C ILE A 8 8.48 15.75 5.83
N GLY A 9 7.88 16.82 6.35
CA GLY A 9 7.14 16.79 7.62
C GLY A 9 5.92 15.89 7.59
N PHE A 10 5.12 15.96 6.53
CA PHE A 10 3.93 15.12 6.32
C PHE A 10 4.29 13.65 5.98
N ALA A 11 5.50 13.37 5.49
CA ALA A 11 5.96 12.00 5.31
C ALA A 11 6.21 11.27 6.64
N MET A 12 6.56 11.99 7.72
CA MET A 12 6.97 11.35 8.97
C MET A 12 5.86 10.52 9.63
N PRO A 13 4.62 11.01 9.81
CA PRO A 13 3.55 10.23 10.44
C PRO A 13 3.21 8.91 9.71
N PRO A 14 2.95 8.87 8.39
CA PRO A 14 2.63 7.62 7.70
C PRO A 14 3.83 6.66 7.68
N MET A 15 5.05 7.18 7.54
CA MET A 15 6.25 6.33 7.64
C MET A 15 6.40 5.69 9.02
N MET A 16 6.30 6.48 10.09
CA MET A 16 6.44 5.98 11.45
C MET A 16 5.35 4.96 11.79
N ALA A 17 4.11 5.24 11.39
CA ALA A 17 3.00 4.32 11.58
C ALA A 17 3.26 2.99 10.86
N LEU A 18 3.70 3.04 9.60
CA LEU A 18 3.93 1.82 8.83
C LEU A 18 5.15 1.05 9.31
N LEU A 19 6.28 1.72 9.56
CA LEU A 19 7.48 1.07 10.11
C LEU A 19 7.20 0.40 11.45
N PHE A 20 6.34 1.00 12.28
CA PHE A 20 5.89 0.39 13.54
C PHE A 20 4.99 -0.84 13.30
N ILE A 21 4.03 -0.76 12.36
CA ILE A 21 3.17 -1.89 12.00
C ILE A 21 3.98 -3.05 11.41
N LEU A 22 5.01 -2.74 10.62
CA LEU A 22 5.86 -3.71 9.94
C LEU A 22 6.96 -4.31 10.84
N ASP A 23 7.13 -3.79 12.06
CA ASP A 23 8.13 -4.26 13.00
C ASP A 23 7.92 -5.74 13.34
N ASP A 24 9.01 -6.48 13.46
CA ASP A 24 9.00 -7.93 13.60
C ASP A 24 8.31 -8.40 14.88
N GLU A 25 8.37 -7.61 15.95
CA GLU A 25 7.66 -7.91 17.19
C GLU A 25 6.14 -7.73 17.03
N VAL A 26 5.72 -6.64 16.38
CA VAL A 26 4.30 -6.35 16.13
C VAL A 26 3.69 -7.36 15.16
N VAL A 27 4.42 -7.76 14.13
CA VAL A 27 3.98 -8.77 13.15
C VAL A 27 3.91 -10.19 13.74
N LYS A 28 4.72 -10.50 14.77
CA LYS A 28 4.58 -11.77 15.51
C LYS A 28 3.30 -11.80 16.33
N LEU A 29 2.95 -10.67 16.95
CA LEU A 29 1.79 -10.50 17.83
C LEU A 29 0.46 -10.36 17.08
N SER A 30 0.46 -9.64 15.95
CA SER A 30 -0.76 -9.30 15.22
C SER A 30 -0.84 -10.01 13.86
N PRO A 31 -1.87 -10.84 13.62
CA PRO A 31 -2.10 -11.43 12.31
C PRO A 31 -2.44 -10.38 11.24
N TYR A 32 -2.98 -9.23 11.65
CA TYR A 32 -3.31 -8.11 10.76
C TYR A 32 -2.06 -7.40 10.24
N ALA A 33 -1.10 -7.11 11.12
CA ALA A 33 0.18 -6.53 10.75
C ALA A 33 0.97 -7.46 9.80
N ARG A 34 0.87 -8.77 10.03
CA ARG A 34 1.43 -9.78 9.11
C ARG A 34 0.80 -9.73 7.73
N ALA A 35 -0.53 -9.63 7.66
CA ALA A 35 -1.23 -9.56 6.39
C ALA A 35 -0.79 -8.33 5.59
N ILE A 36 -0.70 -7.16 6.23
CA ILE A 36 -0.23 -5.90 5.60
C ILE A 36 1.19 -6.07 5.06
N ARG A 37 2.11 -6.57 5.90
CA ARG A 37 3.50 -6.81 5.48
C ARG A 37 3.60 -7.78 4.32
N ASP A 38 2.87 -8.91 4.37
CA ASP A 38 2.90 -9.93 3.32
C ASP A 38 2.32 -9.39 2.00
N VAL A 39 1.43 -8.40 2.02
CA VAL A 39 0.97 -7.70 0.79
C VAL A 39 2.13 -6.91 0.18
N GLU A 40 2.72 -6.01 0.97
CA GLU A 40 3.77 -5.10 0.51
C GLU A 40 4.99 -5.89 0.01
N ASP A 41 5.38 -6.91 0.77
CA ASP A 41 6.48 -7.81 0.45
C ASP A 41 6.17 -8.74 -0.74
N GLU A 42 4.95 -8.94 -1.23
CA GLU A 42 4.69 -9.81 -2.40
C GLU A 42 4.40 -9.05 -3.69
N GLU A 43 3.56 -8.02 -3.64
CA GLU A 43 3.12 -7.31 -4.86
C GLU A 43 4.21 -6.36 -5.37
N LEU A 44 4.81 -5.59 -4.46
CA LEU A 44 5.80 -4.60 -4.83
C LEU A 44 7.18 -5.24 -4.99
N MET A 45 7.52 -6.23 -4.16
CA MET A 45 8.80 -6.95 -4.21
C MET A 45 9.06 -7.66 -5.54
N ASN A 46 8.07 -8.34 -6.12
CA ASN A 46 8.23 -9.07 -7.38
C ASN A 46 8.53 -8.12 -8.55
N PHE A 47 8.07 -6.87 -8.46
CA PHE A 47 8.31 -5.86 -9.47
C PHE A 47 9.74 -5.29 -9.39
N PHE A 48 10.27 -5.07 -8.19
CA PHE A 48 11.58 -4.43 -7.98
C PHE A 48 12.77 -5.41 -7.83
N LEU A 49 12.49 -6.72 -7.72
CA LEU A 49 13.52 -7.76 -7.62
C LEU A 49 14.42 -7.79 -8.86
N GLY A 50 15.66 -7.32 -8.70
CA GLY A 50 16.71 -7.33 -9.75
C GLY A 50 17.00 -5.98 -10.39
N MET A 51 16.30 -4.91 -9.99
CA MET A 51 16.58 -3.56 -10.46
C MET A 51 17.79 -2.94 -9.75
N SER A 52 18.51 -2.07 -10.47
CA SER A 52 19.56 -1.23 -9.86
C SER A 52 18.94 -0.16 -8.95
N PRO A 53 19.67 0.35 -7.94
CA PRO A 53 19.17 1.41 -7.06
C PRO A 53 18.71 2.67 -7.81
N TRP A 54 19.35 2.99 -8.93
CA TRP A 54 18.96 4.13 -9.77
C TRP A 54 17.63 3.90 -10.50
N GLN A 55 17.43 2.70 -11.06
CA GLN A 55 16.15 2.34 -11.69
C GLN A 55 15.02 2.37 -10.67
N PHE A 56 15.27 1.86 -9.47
CA PHE A 56 14.33 1.91 -8.36
C PHE A 56 13.92 3.37 -8.04
N MET A 57 14.88 4.25 -7.81
CA MET A 57 14.58 5.66 -7.49
C MET A 57 13.81 6.36 -8.61
N LEU A 58 14.16 6.11 -9.88
CA LEU A 58 13.47 6.70 -11.01
C LEU A 58 12.02 6.23 -11.12
N ILE A 59 11.76 4.94 -10.91
CA ILE A 59 10.40 4.39 -10.95
C ILE A 59 9.56 4.93 -9.79
N VAL A 60 10.12 4.99 -8.58
CA VAL A 60 9.42 5.54 -7.41
C VAL A 60 9.04 7.00 -7.65
N ILE A 61 9.99 7.83 -8.10
CA ILE A 61 9.71 9.24 -8.39
C ILE A 61 8.67 9.38 -9.50
N ALA A 62 8.82 8.63 -10.60
CA ALA A 62 7.87 8.70 -11.72
C ALA A 62 6.47 8.23 -11.31
N GLY A 63 6.38 7.16 -10.52
CA GLY A 63 5.13 6.61 -9.97
C GLY A 63 4.43 7.64 -9.07
N SER A 64 5.14 8.18 -8.08
CA SER A 64 4.58 9.17 -7.17
C SER A 64 4.14 10.46 -7.87
N VAL A 65 4.90 10.93 -8.86
CA VAL A 65 4.48 12.08 -9.68
C VAL A 65 3.21 11.74 -10.47
N GLY A 66 3.18 10.59 -11.15
CA GLY A 66 2.05 10.17 -11.98
C GLY A 66 0.77 9.97 -11.17
N GLU A 67 0.87 9.25 -10.06
CA GLU A 67 -0.27 8.96 -9.18
C GLU A 67 -0.81 10.22 -8.50
N GLU A 68 0.03 11.09 -7.97
CA GLU A 68 -0.46 12.32 -7.32
C GLU A 68 -1.03 13.31 -8.35
N VAL A 69 -0.45 13.44 -9.54
CA VAL A 69 -1.05 14.26 -10.60
C VAL A 69 -2.40 13.70 -11.02
N PHE A 70 -2.54 12.39 -11.17
CA PHE A 70 -3.81 11.77 -11.53
C PHE A 70 -4.86 11.93 -10.41
N TYR A 71 -4.56 11.46 -9.20
CA TYR A 71 -5.55 11.44 -8.11
C TYR A 71 -5.82 12.82 -7.53
N ARG A 72 -4.80 13.66 -7.32
CA ARG A 72 -5.02 15.01 -6.75
C ARG A 72 -5.50 15.98 -7.79
N VAL A 73 -4.75 16.15 -8.88
CA VAL A 73 -5.06 17.24 -9.82
C VAL A 73 -6.26 16.87 -10.67
N ALA A 74 -6.27 15.69 -11.29
CA ALA A 74 -7.35 15.32 -12.22
C ALA A 74 -8.63 14.89 -11.48
N VAL A 75 -8.54 13.97 -10.51
CA VAL A 75 -9.73 13.43 -9.82
C VAL A 75 -10.21 14.36 -8.70
N GLN A 76 -9.41 14.59 -7.67
CA GLN A 76 -9.81 15.38 -6.50
C GLN A 76 -10.06 16.86 -6.88
N GLY A 77 -9.18 17.45 -7.69
CA GLY A 77 -9.33 18.82 -8.19
C GLY A 77 -10.53 18.98 -9.12
N GLY A 78 -10.76 18.03 -10.02
CA GLY A 78 -11.93 17.99 -10.89
C GLY A 78 -13.24 17.88 -10.10
N LEU A 79 -13.32 16.95 -9.14
CA LEU A 79 -14.48 16.79 -8.27
C LEU A 79 -14.74 18.05 -7.44
N ALA A 80 -13.71 18.63 -6.85
CA ALA A 80 -13.83 19.87 -6.08
C ALA A 80 -14.35 21.02 -6.94
N HIS A 81 -13.88 21.13 -8.19
CA HIS A 81 -14.35 22.15 -9.13
C HIS A 81 -15.84 21.98 -9.49
N VAL A 82 -16.30 20.74 -9.74
CA VAL A 82 -17.72 20.45 -10.01
C VAL A 82 -18.59 20.84 -8.82
N PHE A 83 -18.24 20.41 -7.61
CA PHE A 83 -19.01 20.75 -6.40
C PHE A 83 -19.09 22.26 -6.14
N LEU A 84 -18.00 22.99 -6.40
CA LEU A 84 -17.98 24.45 -6.25
C LEU A 84 -18.77 25.16 -7.37
N SER A 85 -18.70 24.66 -8.61
CA SER A 85 -19.44 25.20 -9.76
C SER A 85 -20.95 25.05 -9.60
N ASP A 86 -21.41 23.87 -9.15
CA ASP A 86 -22.82 23.60 -8.87
C ASP A 86 -23.34 24.49 -7.73
N THR A 87 -22.51 24.73 -6.71
CA THR A 87 -22.90 25.62 -5.60
C THR A 87 -22.99 27.09 -6.02
N CYS A 88 -22.14 27.53 -6.96
CA CYS A 88 -22.22 28.89 -7.53
C CYS A 88 -23.42 29.05 -8.46
N GLN A 89 -23.76 28.05 -9.27
CA GLN A 89 -24.94 28.10 -10.14
C GLN A 89 -26.26 28.03 -9.35
N SER A 90 -26.23 27.42 -8.16
CA SER A 90 -27.36 27.43 -7.21
C SER A 90 -27.61 28.79 -6.54
N LYS A 91 -26.69 29.76 -6.59
CA LYS A 91 -26.89 31.08 -5.97
C LYS A 91 -27.91 31.95 -6.71
N ASP A 92 -28.16 31.71 -8.00
CA ASP A 92 -29.20 32.43 -8.76
C ASP A 92 -30.60 31.83 -8.58
N THR A 93 -30.71 30.67 -7.93
CA THR A 93 -31.97 29.93 -7.81
C THR A 93 -32.43 29.83 -6.35
N TYR A 94 -32.59 30.98 -5.70
CA TYR A 94 -33.21 31.10 -4.37
C TYR A 94 -34.57 30.38 -4.24
N GLY A 95 -35.26 30.12 -5.36
CA GLY A 95 -36.54 29.39 -5.38
C GLY A 95 -36.44 27.85 -5.25
N VAL A 96 -35.33 27.22 -5.67
CA VAL A 96 -35.22 25.74 -5.67
C VAL A 96 -34.67 25.22 -4.33
N VAL A 97 -33.89 26.04 -3.62
CA VAL A 97 -33.41 25.77 -2.26
C VAL A 97 -34.57 25.62 -1.25
N SER A 98 -35.69 26.32 -1.48
CA SER A 98 -36.92 26.19 -0.69
C SER A 98 -37.66 24.85 -0.93
N LEU A 99 -37.38 24.16 -2.04
CA LEU A 99 -38.18 23.00 -2.48
C LEU A 99 -37.51 21.67 -2.16
N THR A 100 -36.17 21.64 -2.02
CA THR A 100 -35.42 20.38 -1.82
C THR A 100 -34.74 20.25 -0.46
N GLY A 101 -34.52 21.32 0.31
CA GLY A 101 -33.96 21.25 1.68
C GLY A 101 -32.57 20.60 1.80
N ILE A 102 -31.91 20.29 0.68
CA ILE A 102 -30.67 19.54 0.54
C ILE A 102 -29.86 20.32 -0.52
N PHE A 103 -28.74 21.03 -0.30
CA PHE A 103 -27.93 21.42 0.85
C PHE A 103 -26.99 22.54 0.33
N PRO A 104 -26.86 23.73 0.97
CA PRO A 104 -25.72 24.64 0.75
C PRO A 104 -24.51 24.26 1.64
N PHE A 105 -24.46 23.03 2.15
CA PHE A 105 -23.39 22.54 3.05
C PHE A 105 -22.11 22.14 2.31
N PHE A 106 -22.16 21.91 1.00
CA PHE A 106 -20.99 21.37 0.28
C PHE A 106 -19.90 22.41 0.03
N ALA A 107 -20.19 23.70 -0.11
CA ALA A 107 -19.15 24.71 -0.41
C ALA A 107 -17.94 24.71 0.54
N PRO A 108 -18.10 24.79 1.89
CA PRO A 108 -16.95 24.80 2.80
C PRO A 108 -16.24 23.44 2.90
N PHE A 109 -16.91 22.35 2.53
CA PHE A 109 -16.38 20.98 2.64
C PHE A 109 -16.12 20.30 1.29
N ALA A 110 -16.27 20.99 0.16
CA ALA A 110 -16.23 20.42 -1.19
C ALA A 110 -14.90 19.72 -1.44
N GLN A 111 -13.81 20.33 -0.98
CA GLN A 111 -12.47 19.76 -1.06
C GLN A 111 -12.32 18.52 -0.19
N ALA A 112 -12.90 18.50 1.02
CA ALA A 112 -12.88 17.34 1.91
C ALA A 112 -13.71 16.18 1.33
N PHE A 113 -14.90 16.47 0.78
CA PHE A 113 -15.71 15.48 0.08
C PHE A 113 -15.01 14.94 -1.16
N ALA A 114 -14.37 15.80 -1.95
CA ALA A 114 -13.56 15.38 -3.09
C ALA A 114 -12.39 14.48 -2.66
N ALA A 115 -11.72 14.78 -1.54
CA ALA A 115 -10.65 13.96 -0.99
C ALA A 115 -11.17 12.58 -0.56
N VAL A 116 -12.32 12.52 0.14
CA VAL A 116 -12.95 11.26 0.55
C VAL A 116 -13.39 10.42 -0.65
N LEU A 117 -14.03 11.03 -1.65
CA LEU A 117 -14.44 10.32 -2.86
C LEU A 117 -13.25 9.83 -3.68
N THR A 118 -12.18 10.63 -3.75
CA THR A 118 -10.93 10.23 -4.40
C THR A 118 -10.30 9.05 -3.67
N ALA A 119 -10.21 9.11 -2.34
CA ALA A 119 -9.69 8.01 -1.52
C ALA A 119 -10.52 6.72 -1.66
N ALA A 120 -11.85 6.84 -1.70
CA ALA A 120 -12.75 5.72 -1.93
C ALA A 120 -12.56 5.13 -3.34
N LEU A 121 -12.39 5.99 -4.35
CA LEU A 121 -12.10 5.57 -5.72
C LEU A 121 -10.76 4.84 -5.80
N THR A 122 -9.69 5.40 -5.22
CA THR A 122 -8.36 4.77 -5.17
C THR A 122 -8.45 3.40 -4.51
N GLY A 123 -9.06 3.30 -3.32
CA GLY A 123 -9.27 2.02 -2.65
C GLY A 123 -10.07 1.03 -3.52
N SER A 124 -11.13 1.48 -4.20
CA SER A 124 -11.91 0.61 -5.08
C SER A 124 -11.10 0.09 -6.29
N MET A 125 -10.24 0.92 -6.89
CA MET A 125 -9.39 0.54 -8.01
C MET A 125 -8.36 -0.52 -7.58
N TYR A 126 -7.72 -0.33 -6.42
CA TYR A 126 -6.78 -1.31 -5.87
C TYR A 126 -7.47 -2.61 -5.46
N TYR A 127 -8.72 -2.55 -4.97
CA TYR A 127 -9.52 -3.74 -4.70
C TYR A 127 -9.81 -4.55 -5.97
N VAL A 128 -10.19 -3.88 -7.06
CA VAL A 128 -10.41 -4.55 -8.35
C VAL A 128 -9.10 -5.15 -8.86
N ASN A 129 -7.98 -4.44 -8.75
CA ASN A 129 -6.68 -4.92 -9.21
C ASN A 129 -6.20 -6.16 -8.43
N SER A 130 -6.31 -6.12 -7.10
CA SER A 130 -5.96 -7.26 -6.24
C SER A 130 -6.88 -8.47 -6.46
N SER A 131 -8.17 -8.25 -6.75
CA SER A 131 -9.13 -9.33 -7.02
C SER A 131 -8.84 -10.15 -8.28
N ARG A 132 -8.18 -9.56 -9.29
CA ARG A 132 -7.89 -10.24 -10.57
C ARG A 132 -6.88 -11.37 -10.46
N GLN A 133 -6.10 -11.42 -9.38
CA GLN A 133 -5.06 -12.42 -9.21
C GLN A 133 -5.61 -13.76 -8.67
N ASP A 134 -6.93 -13.89 -8.45
CA ASP A 134 -7.53 -15.08 -7.84
C ASP A 134 -7.43 -16.31 -8.76
N PRO A 135 -6.73 -17.39 -8.34
CA PRO A 135 -6.58 -18.56 -9.18
C PRO A 135 -7.92 -19.29 -9.31
N THR A 136 -8.41 -19.43 -10.54
CA THR A 136 -9.66 -20.14 -10.85
C THR A 136 -9.62 -21.62 -10.41
N TYR A 137 -8.41 -22.20 -10.37
CA TYR A 137 -8.20 -23.59 -9.96
C TYR A 137 -6.96 -23.69 -9.08
N VAL A 138 -7.09 -24.33 -7.92
CA VAL A 138 -5.94 -24.72 -7.08
C VAL A 138 -5.77 -26.22 -7.20
N VAL A 139 -4.67 -26.64 -7.83
CA VAL A 139 -4.29 -28.05 -7.92
C VAL A 139 -3.38 -28.36 -6.74
N ALA A 140 -3.85 -29.20 -5.82
CA ALA A 140 -3.06 -29.69 -4.69
C ALA A 140 -2.79 -31.20 -4.86
N PRO A 141 -1.56 -31.68 -4.57
CA PRO A 141 -1.25 -33.11 -4.61
C PRO A 141 -2.10 -33.84 -3.56
N ILE A 142 -2.71 -34.97 -3.92
CA ILE A 142 -3.56 -35.75 -3.00
C ILE A 142 -2.64 -36.48 -2.00
N PRO A 143 -2.64 -36.14 -0.69
CA PRO A 143 -1.82 -36.83 0.27
C PRO A 143 -2.43 -38.19 0.60
N HIS A 144 -1.61 -39.24 0.62
CA HIS A 144 -2.05 -40.61 0.91
C HIS A 144 -2.38 -40.85 2.40
N SER A 145 -1.82 -40.06 3.31
CA SER A 145 -2.03 -40.18 4.76
C SER A 145 -3.13 -39.23 5.29
N ARG A 146 -3.90 -39.69 6.28
CA ARG A 146 -4.94 -38.87 6.95
C ARG A 146 -4.35 -37.64 7.65
N HIS A 147 -3.20 -37.78 8.32
CA HIS A 147 -2.51 -36.64 8.95
C HIS A 147 -1.98 -35.65 7.90
N ALA A 148 -1.40 -36.14 6.81
CA ALA A 148 -0.95 -35.27 5.72
C ALA A 148 -2.11 -34.50 5.05
N ARG A 149 -3.31 -35.10 5.00
CA ARG A 149 -4.54 -34.41 4.55
C ARG A 149 -4.99 -33.33 5.54
N GLU A 150 -4.93 -33.59 6.84
CA GLU A 150 -5.29 -32.61 7.87
C GLU A 150 -4.32 -31.43 7.90
N ASP A 151 -3.01 -31.69 7.79
CA ASP A 151 -1.99 -30.65 7.72
C ASP A 151 -2.10 -29.84 6.42
N MET A 152 -2.34 -30.49 5.28
CA MET A 152 -2.59 -29.79 4.03
C MET A 152 -3.84 -28.91 4.11
N LYS A 153 -4.92 -29.38 4.76
CA LYS A 153 -6.13 -28.57 5.00
C LYS A 153 -5.83 -27.35 5.87
N LYS A 154 -5.02 -27.50 6.93
CA LYS A 154 -4.60 -26.37 7.77
C LYS A 154 -3.74 -25.38 7.00
N CYS A 155 -2.78 -25.86 6.21
CA CYS A 155 -1.97 -25.02 5.34
C CYS A 155 -2.82 -24.28 4.29
N PHE A 156 -3.80 -24.96 3.71
CA PHE A 156 -4.72 -24.35 2.74
C PHE A 156 -5.64 -23.32 3.39
N ALA A 157 -6.17 -23.60 4.57
CA ALA A 157 -6.97 -22.65 5.34
C ALA A 157 -6.15 -21.40 5.70
N ALA A 158 -4.92 -21.58 6.19
CA ALA A 158 -4.01 -20.48 6.49
C ALA A 158 -3.60 -19.70 5.23
N TRP A 159 -3.39 -20.37 4.10
CA TRP A 159 -3.11 -19.73 2.82
C TRP A 159 -4.31 -18.90 2.33
N TYR A 160 -5.51 -19.46 2.40
CA TYR A 160 -6.74 -18.79 1.99
C TYR A 160 -7.05 -17.58 2.88
N GLU A 161 -6.91 -17.74 4.20
CA GLU A 161 -7.08 -16.66 5.17
C GLU A 161 -6.11 -15.51 4.90
N ARG A 162 -4.81 -15.78 4.73
CA ARG A 162 -3.83 -14.73 4.38
C ARG A 162 -4.22 -13.97 3.11
N ARG A 163 -4.72 -14.69 2.10
CA ARG A 163 -5.14 -14.11 0.83
C ARG A 163 -6.40 -13.23 0.97
N GLN A 164 -7.38 -13.66 1.76
CA GLN A 164 -8.56 -12.84 2.07
C GLN A 164 -8.18 -11.57 2.83
N MET A 165 -7.29 -11.68 3.81
CA MET A 165 -6.81 -10.53 4.57
C MET A 165 -6.09 -9.53 3.64
N LYS A 166 -5.19 -10.00 2.77
CA LYS A 166 -4.53 -9.17 1.75
C LYS A 166 -5.52 -8.36 0.91
N LYS A 167 -6.59 -9.00 0.44
CA LYS A 167 -7.63 -8.38 -0.40
C LYS A 167 -8.39 -7.25 0.30
N ILE A 168 -8.51 -7.29 1.62
CA ILE A 168 -9.23 -6.29 2.41
C ILE A 168 -8.28 -5.18 2.88
N TYR A 169 -7.11 -5.54 3.41
CA TYR A 169 -6.20 -4.58 4.04
C TYR A 169 -5.37 -3.79 3.03
N SER A 170 -5.00 -4.36 1.88
CA SER A 170 -4.23 -3.64 0.87
C SER A 170 -5.00 -2.43 0.32
N PRO A 171 -6.22 -2.59 -0.22
CA PRO A 171 -6.96 -1.45 -0.75
C PRO A 171 -7.41 -0.46 0.32
N LEU A 172 -7.61 -0.93 1.55
CA LEU A 172 -7.95 -0.08 2.69
C LEU A 172 -6.77 0.80 3.10
N LEU A 173 -5.55 0.25 3.15
CA LEU A 173 -4.33 1.00 3.46
C LEU A 173 -4.07 2.07 2.39
N GLU A 174 -4.18 1.70 1.11
CA GLU A 174 -4.06 2.63 -0.01
C GLU A 174 -5.14 3.73 0.01
N SER A 175 -6.37 3.39 0.40
CA SER A 175 -7.44 4.37 0.58
C SER A 175 -7.14 5.35 1.72
N LEU A 176 -6.62 4.87 2.85
CA LEU A 176 -6.23 5.72 3.98
C LEU A 176 -5.05 6.62 3.63
N LEU A 177 -4.05 6.10 2.92
CA LEU A 177 -2.93 6.89 2.41
C LEU A 177 -3.42 7.95 1.42
N ALA A 178 -4.31 7.56 0.49
CA ALA A 178 -4.90 8.48 -0.46
C ALA A 178 -5.75 9.57 0.21
N LEU A 179 -6.40 9.26 1.33
CA LEU A 179 -7.13 10.25 2.13
C LEU A 179 -6.16 11.21 2.83
N TYR A 180 -5.08 10.68 3.42
CA TYR A 180 -4.05 11.47 4.10
C TYR A 180 -3.39 12.48 3.15
N LEU A 181 -2.91 12.01 2.01
CA LEU A 181 -2.31 12.85 0.96
C LEU A 181 -3.34 13.84 0.37
N GLY A 182 -4.61 13.46 0.33
CA GLY A 182 -5.71 14.35 -0.07
C GLY A 182 -5.90 15.52 0.89
N PHE A 183 -5.79 15.28 2.20
CA PHE A 183 -5.79 16.34 3.22
C PHE A 183 -4.52 17.17 3.22
N GLU A 184 -3.36 16.56 3.01
CA GLU A 184 -2.10 17.27 2.85
C GLU A 184 -2.18 18.29 1.71
N TRP A 185 -2.74 17.90 0.57
CA TRP A 185 -2.89 18.81 -0.56
C TRP A 185 -3.81 20.00 -0.22
N ILE A 186 -4.89 19.76 0.52
CA ILE A 186 -5.80 20.83 0.97
C ILE A 186 -5.09 21.82 1.91
N GLN A 187 -4.27 21.32 2.85
CA GLN A 187 -3.57 22.17 3.82
C GLN A 187 -2.41 22.95 3.20
N THR A 188 -1.64 22.30 2.33
CA THR A 188 -0.44 22.90 1.73
C THR A 188 -0.75 23.73 0.49
N ASN A 189 -1.90 23.46 -0.15
CA ASN A 189 -2.30 24.02 -1.43
C ASN A 189 -1.20 23.90 -2.51
N ASN A 190 -0.34 22.90 -2.39
CA ASN A 190 0.81 22.71 -3.25
C ASN A 190 0.99 21.23 -3.58
N ILE A 191 0.85 20.88 -4.86
CA ILE A 191 0.95 19.49 -5.33
C ILE A 191 2.34 18.87 -5.10
N LEU A 192 3.38 19.71 -4.98
CA LEU A 192 4.73 19.23 -4.73
C LEU A 192 4.87 18.57 -3.35
N ALA A 193 4.10 19.01 -2.35
CA ALA A 193 4.16 18.43 -1.01
C ALA A 193 3.67 16.97 -1.00
N PRO A 194 2.44 16.64 -1.48
CA PRO A 194 1.99 15.25 -1.63
C PRO A 194 2.91 14.38 -2.50
N ILE A 195 3.47 14.93 -3.60
CA ILE A 195 4.43 14.19 -4.44
C ILE A 195 5.66 13.77 -3.63
N ILE A 196 6.22 14.69 -2.84
CA ILE A 196 7.39 14.41 -2.00
C ILE A 196 7.03 13.43 -0.89
N THR A 197 5.89 13.63 -0.23
CA THR A 197 5.38 12.75 0.84
C THR A 197 5.22 11.32 0.33
N HIS A 198 4.55 11.17 -0.82
CA HIS A 198 4.34 9.88 -1.45
C HIS A 198 5.66 9.26 -1.93
N ALA A 199 6.54 10.02 -2.57
CA ALA A 199 7.84 9.51 -3.03
C ALA A 199 8.72 9.01 -1.87
N ILE A 200 8.76 9.75 -0.76
CA ILE A 200 9.50 9.36 0.45
C ILE A 200 8.88 8.12 1.07
N TYR A 201 7.55 8.10 1.23
CA TYR A 201 6.81 6.95 1.74
C TYR A 201 7.15 5.69 0.91
N SER A 202 6.94 5.73 -0.40
CA SER A 202 7.18 4.59 -1.28
C SER A 202 8.65 4.18 -1.28
N ALA A 203 9.60 5.11 -1.25
CA ALA A 203 11.01 4.78 -1.18
C ALA A 203 11.39 4.05 0.11
N VAL A 204 10.86 4.47 1.26
CA VAL A 204 11.17 3.87 2.57
C VAL A 204 10.53 2.50 2.72
N VAL A 205 9.25 2.37 2.38
CA VAL A 205 8.51 1.11 2.47
C VAL A 205 9.14 0.04 1.58
N LEU A 206 9.35 0.38 0.30
CA LEU A 206 9.96 -0.52 -0.66
C LEU A 206 11.43 -0.81 -0.36
N GLY A 207 12.18 0.22 0.05
CA GLY A 207 13.59 0.08 0.40
C GLY A 207 13.81 -0.83 1.61
N HIS A 208 12.96 -0.70 2.63
CA HIS A 208 13.00 -1.56 3.81
C HIS A 208 12.67 -3.02 3.46
N GLY A 209 11.63 -3.27 2.66
CA GLY A 209 11.30 -4.61 2.17
C GLY A 209 12.45 -5.24 1.37
N LEU A 210 13.04 -4.50 0.42
CA LEU A 210 14.19 -4.94 -0.38
C LEU A 210 15.41 -5.30 0.49
N TRP A 211 15.73 -4.45 1.47
CA TRP A 211 16.86 -4.69 2.37
C TRP A 211 16.67 -5.96 3.21
N ARG A 212 15.46 -6.17 3.73
CA ARG A 212 15.10 -7.34 4.54
C ARG A 212 15.29 -8.66 3.79
N ILE A 213 14.92 -8.73 2.51
CA ILE A 213 15.10 -9.94 1.69
C ILE A 213 16.58 -10.18 1.41
N HIS A 214 17.32 -9.10 1.14
CA HIS A 214 18.76 -9.20 0.96
C HIS A 214 19.42 -9.83 2.19
N ASP A 215 19.04 -9.36 3.38
CA ASP A 215 19.51 -9.93 4.65
C ASP A 215 19.07 -11.40 4.83
N HIS A 216 17.80 -11.73 4.56
CA HIS A 216 17.31 -13.12 4.62
C HIS A 216 18.05 -14.05 3.64
N ARG A 217 18.27 -13.63 2.39
CA ARG A 217 19.05 -14.40 1.40
C ARG A 217 20.50 -14.57 1.85
N GLN A 218 21.12 -13.53 2.41
CA GLN A 218 22.47 -13.64 2.96
C GLN A 218 22.52 -14.62 4.13
N LYS A 219 21.57 -14.55 5.07
CA LYS A 219 21.45 -15.50 6.19
C LYS A 219 21.26 -16.93 5.71
N MET A 220 20.42 -17.15 4.70
CA MET A 220 20.21 -18.47 4.09
C MET A 220 21.47 -19.00 3.41
N ARG A 221 22.16 -18.17 2.61
CA ARG A 221 23.46 -18.54 1.99
C ARG A 221 24.50 -18.90 3.05
N LYS A 222 24.56 -18.16 4.16
CA LYS A 222 25.44 -18.46 5.30
C LYS A 222 25.08 -19.80 5.96
N ARG A 223 23.79 -20.12 6.12
CA ARG A 223 23.33 -21.41 6.68
C ARG A 223 23.70 -22.58 5.77
N ILE A 224 23.45 -22.47 4.46
CA ILE A 224 23.81 -23.51 3.48
C ILE A 224 25.33 -23.76 3.49
N ARG A 225 26.14 -22.70 3.45
CA ARG A 225 27.61 -22.82 3.55
C ARG A 225 28.09 -23.46 4.85
N ARG A 226 27.38 -23.25 5.98
CA ARG A 226 27.70 -23.89 7.26
C ARG A 226 27.35 -25.38 7.26
N VAL A 227 26.25 -25.77 6.64
CA VAL A 227 25.85 -27.19 6.52
C VAL A 227 26.85 -27.93 5.62
N GLN A 228 27.15 -27.39 4.44
CA GLN A 228 28.16 -27.97 3.53
C GLN A 228 29.52 -28.15 4.21
N ARG A 229 29.99 -27.14 4.94
CA ARG A 229 31.26 -27.25 5.69
C ARG A 229 31.22 -28.33 6.77
N LYS A 230 30.08 -28.56 7.43
CA LYS A 230 29.95 -29.61 8.44
C LYS A 230 30.01 -31.00 7.81
N GLU A 231 29.30 -31.23 6.71
CA GLU A 231 29.38 -32.48 5.93
C GLU A 231 30.80 -32.77 5.43
N ASP A 232 31.52 -31.74 4.96
CA ASP A 232 32.93 -31.86 4.55
C ASP A 232 33.89 -32.18 5.71
N THR A 233 33.53 -31.80 6.93
CA THR A 233 34.37 -32.05 8.12
C THR A 233 34.09 -33.43 8.71
N GLU A 234 32.84 -33.87 8.74
CA GLU A 234 32.44 -35.21 9.19
C GLU A 234 33.00 -36.31 8.25
N SER A 235 32.97 -36.10 6.92
CA SER A 235 33.57 -37.03 5.95
C SER A 235 35.10 -37.17 6.03
N LYS A 236 35.81 -36.19 6.62
CA LYS A 236 37.27 -36.24 6.83
C LYS A 236 37.69 -36.92 8.13
N VAL A 237 36.77 -37.13 9.06
CA VAL A 237 37.04 -37.79 10.36
C VAL A 237 36.74 -39.29 10.28
N GLU A 238 35.95 -39.74 9.30
CA GLU A 238 35.65 -41.16 9.04
C GLU A 238 36.67 -41.87 8.13
N HIS A 239 37.70 -41.16 7.67
CA HIS A 239 38.86 -41.69 6.92
C HIS A 239 40.14 -41.58 7.73
#